data_AF-A0A6J4TKA5-F1
#
_entry.id   AF-A0A6J4TKA5-F1
#
_cell.length_a   1.000
_cell.length_b   1.000
_cell.length_c   1.000
_cell.angle_alpha   90.00
_cell.angle_beta   90.00
_cell.angle_gamma   90.00
#
_symmetry.space_group_name_H-M   'P 1'
#
loop_
_entity.id
_entity.type
_entity.pdbx_description
1 polymer ?
#
loop_
_entity_poly.entity_id
_entity_poly.type
_entity_poly.pdbx_seq_one_letter_code
_entity_poly.pdbx_strand_id
1 'polypeptide(L)'
;MVATVDGRASIGGRSGPIGSKADMRMFLELRAIVDAVLVGTGTLRAERYGRLVRDPDRRARRVAAGLAADPIALLVSRRLDLPWDAPLFAEPEQRVVIACAAD
;
A
#
# COMPACT_ATOMS: atom_id res chain seq x y z
N MET A 1 4.39 -6.79 8.37
CA MET A 1 4.32 -8.01 7.52
C MET A 1 3.54 -9.05 8.29
N VAL A 2 2.81 -9.93 7.60
CA VAL A 2 2.22 -11.13 8.19
C VAL A 2 2.84 -12.35 7.50
N ALA A 3 3.00 -13.47 8.22
CA ALA A 3 3.54 -14.70 7.67
C ALA A 3 2.89 -15.92 8.33
N THR A 4 2.84 -17.04 7.61
CA THR A 4 2.50 -18.35 8.20
C THR A 4 3.63 -18.84 9.11
N VAL A 5 3.34 -19.84 9.95
CA VAL A 5 4.34 -20.44 10.87
C VAL A 5 5.57 -20.98 10.13
N ASP A 6 5.39 -21.44 8.89
CA ASP A 6 6.46 -21.92 8.02
C ASP A 6 7.03 -20.86 7.05
N GLY A 7 6.74 -19.58 7.30
CA GLY A 7 7.41 -18.45 6.65
C GLY A 7 6.84 -18.00 5.30
N ARG A 8 5.64 -18.46 4.91
CA ARG A 8 4.99 -17.96 3.68
C ARG A 8 4.38 -16.58 3.91
N ALA A 9 4.61 -15.67 2.97
CA ALA A 9 4.01 -14.33 2.96
C ALA A 9 2.63 -14.27 2.28
N SER A 10 2.18 -15.35 1.64
CA SER A 10 0.88 -15.41 0.97
C SER A 10 0.27 -16.81 0.95
N ILE A 11 -1.06 -16.86 0.86
CA ILE A 11 -1.87 -18.05 0.59
C ILE A 11 -2.72 -17.73 -0.65
N GLY A 12 -2.62 -18.54 -1.70
CA GLY A 12 -3.30 -18.25 -2.98
C GLY A 12 -2.84 -16.93 -3.63
N GLY A 13 -1.58 -16.54 -3.41
CA GLY A 13 -1.01 -15.31 -3.97
C GLY A 13 -1.36 -14.02 -3.24
N ARG A 14 -2.13 -14.08 -2.13
CA ARG A 14 -2.49 -12.91 -1.31
C ARG A 14 -2.11 -13.08 0.16
N SER A 15 -1.86 -11.97 0.82
CA SER A 15 -1.53 -11.90 2.25
C SER A 15 -2.77 -11.95 3.16
N GLY A 16 -3.92 -11.53 2.64
CA GLY A 16 -5.19 -11.42 3.37
C GLY A 16 -5.58 -12.67 4.19
N PRO A 17 -5.49 -13.90 3.64
CA PRO A 17 -5.87 -15.11 4.38
C PRO A 17 -4.99 -15.45 5.60
N ILE A 18 -3.82 -14.82 5.75
CA ILE A 18 -2.91 -15.05 6.88
C ILE A 18 -3.26 -14.11 8.05
N GLY A 19 -3.67 -12.88 7.74
CA GLY A 19 -3.90 -11.83 8.74
C GLY A 19 -5.23 -11.94 9.48
N SER A 20 -5.26 -11.39 10.69
CA SER A 20 -6.45 -11.20 11.49
C SER A 20 -7.05 -9.80 11.33
N LYS A 21 -8.21 -9.56 11.95
CA LYS A 21 -8.80 -8.20 12.06
C LYS A 21 -7.88 -7.23 12.82
N ALA A 22 -7.13 -7.72 13.82
CA ALA A 22 -6.19 -6.89 14.57
C ALA A 22 -5.00 -6.47 13.70
N ASP A 23 -4.46 -7.40 12.90
CA ASP A 23 -3.37 -7.11 11.95
C ASP A 23 -3.81 -6.10 10.90
N MET A 24 -5.02 -6.23 10.36
CA MET A 24 -5.58 -5.26 9.42
C MET A 24 -5.73 -3.88 10.06
N ARG A 25 -6.21 -3.80 11.31
CA ARG A 25 -6.31 -2.52 12.02
C ARG A 25 -4.94 -1.88 12.18
N MET A 26 -3.95 -2.64 12.64
CA MET A 26 -2.58 -2.13 12.79
C MET A 26 -1.99 -1.68 11.46
N PHE A 27 -2.18 -2.46 10.39
CA PHE A 27 -1.73 -2.12 9.04
C PHE A 27 -2.31 -0.77 8.54
N LEU A 28 -3.61 -0.54 8.76
CA LEU A 28 -4.28 0.71 8.37
C LEU A 28 -3.82 1.91 9.21
N GLU A 29 -3.57 1.73 10.52
CA GLU A 29 -3.03 2.80 11.36
C GLU A 29 -1.58 3.15 10.99
N LEU A 30 -0.74 2.16 10.67
CA LEU A 30 0.63 2.42 10.22
C LEU A 30 0.66 3.23 8.92
N ARG A 31 -0.23 2.92 7.96
CA ARG A 31 -0.38 3.74 6.74
C ARG A 31 -0.80 5.18 7.04
N ALA A 32 -1.52 5.40 8.14
CA ALA A 32 -1.99 6.72 8.51
C ALA A 32 -0.91 7.60 9.14
N ILE A 33 0.28 7.09 9.51
CA ILE A 33 1.30 7.89 10.22
C ILE A 33 2.62 8.06 9.47
N VAL A 34 2.70 7.59 8.22
CA VAL A 34 3.91 7.64 7.38
C VAL A 34 3.80 8.67 6.26
N ASP A 35 4.93 9.13 5.72
CA ASP A 35 4.94 9.99 4.53
C ASP A 35 4.74 9.22 3.24
N ALA A 36 5.21 7.97 3.18
CA ALA A 36 5.15 7.12 2.00
C ALA A 36 4.94 5.65 2.38
N VAL A 37 4.30 4.91 1.47
CA VAL A 37 4.18 3.46 1.53
C VAL A 37 4.88 2.88 0.30
N LEU A 38 5.93 2.11 0.54
CA LEU A 38 6.67 1.41 -0.51
C LEU A 38 5.99 0.09 -0.85
N VAL A 39 5.74 -0.16 -2.13
CA VAL A 39 5.08 -1.37 -2.63
C VAL A 39 5.77 -1.88 -3.90
N GLY A 40 6.07 -3.18 -3.96
CA GLY A 40 6.54 -3.82 -5.18
C GLY A 40 5.41 -4.06 -6.18
N THR A 41 5.71 -4.00 -7.48
CA THR A 41 4.68 -4.15 -8.53
C THR A 41 3.93 -5.49 -8.49
N GLY A 42 4.60 -6.58 -8.13
CA GLY A 42 3.97 -7.89 -7.94
C GLY A 42 2.91 -7.88 -6.84
N THR A 43 3.19 -7.21 -5.71
CA THR A 43 2.23 -7.04 -4.62
C THR A 43 1.04 -6.21 -5.05
N LEU A 44 1.27 -5.07 -5.74
CA LEU A 44 0.18 -4.24 -6.23
C LEU A 44 -0.73 -5.01 -7.20
N ARG A 45 -0.15 -5.86 -8.06
CA ARG A 45 -0.89 -6.71 -9.00
C ARG A 45 -1.78 -7.73 -8.28
N ALA A 46 -1.25 -8.39 -7.25
CA ALA A 46 -1.97 -9.42 -6.51
C ALA A 46 -3.05 -8.84 -5.57
N GLU A 47 -2.72 -7.75 -4.88
CA GLU A 47 -3.55 -7.17 -3.81
C GLU A 47 -4.49 -6.07 -4.31
N ARG A 48 -4.27 -5.54 -5.53
CA ARG A 48 -5.17 -4.59 -6.21
C ARG A 48 -5.52 -3.37 -5.34
N TYR A 49 -4.53 -2.81 -4.63
CA TYR A 49 -4.73 -1.63 -3.79
C TYR A 49 -5.36 -0.47 -4.57
N GLY A 50 -6.21 0.30 -3.89
CA GLY A 50 -6.63 1.65 -4.31
C GLY A 50 -5.95 2.69 -3.45
N ARG A 51 -6.65 3.80 -3.17
CA ARG A 51 -6.18 4.82 -2.22
C ARG A 51 -5.70 4.20 -0.91
N LEU A 52 -4.51 4.61 -0.44
CA LEU A 52 -3.82 3.97 0.67
C LEU A 52 -4.50 4.21 2.01
N VAL A 53 -5.10 5.40 2.19
CA VAL A 53 -5.87 5.79 3.37
C VAL A 53 -7.30 6.12 2.95
N ARG A 54 -8.15 5.09 2.86
CA ARG A 54 -9.56 5.22 2.43
C ARG A 54 -10.47 5.87 3.46
N ASP A 55 -10.14 5.73 4.73
CA ASP A 55 -10.94 6.23 5.84
C ASP A 55 -10.75 7.77 6.00
N PRO A 56 -11.82 8.57 5.88
CA PRO A 56 -11.74 10.03 6.05
C PRO A 56 -11.20 10.46 7.41
N ASP A 57 -11.49 9.72 8.48
CA ASP A 57 -11.05 10.09 9.83
C ASP A 57 -9.53 9.91 9.98
N ARG A 58 -8.96 8.90 9.32
CA ARG A 58 -7.50 8.72 9.24
C ARG A 58 -6.85 9.85 8.45
N ARG A 59 -7.45 10.30 7.35
CA ARG A 59 -6.94 11.44 6.57
C ARG A 59 -7.03 12.75 7.37
N ALA A 60 -8.13 12.98 8.08
CA ALA A 60 -8.27 14.14 8.96
C ALA A 60 -7.19 14.15 10.06
N ARG A 61 -6.92 12.99 10.70
CA ARG A 61 -5.84 12.86 11.67
C ARG A 61 -4.45 13.15 11.08
N ARG A 62 -4.19 12.72 9.84
CA ARG A 62 -2.94 13.05 9.13
C ARG A 62 -2.76 14.55 8.95
N VAL A 63 -3.79 15.22 8.44
CA VAL A 63 -3.76 16.67 8.23
C VAL A 63 -3.59 17.41 9.56
N ALA A 64 -4.29 16.98 10.63
CA ALA A 64 -4.14 17.55 11.97
C ALA A 64 -2.72 17.36 12.54
N ALA A 65 -2.01 16.31 12.12
CA ALA A 65 -0.61 16.06 12.48
C ALA A 65 0.40 16.76 11.54
N GLY A 66 -0.05 17.60 10.61
CA GLY A 66 0.81 18.32 9.66
C GLY A 66 1.28 17.49 8.46
N LEU A 67 0.71 16.30 8.25
CA LEU A 67 1.02 15.42 7.12
C LEU A 67 0.06 15.67 5.95
N ALA A 68 0.47 15.28 4.74
CA ALA A 68 -0.46 15.18 3.61
C ALA A 68 -1.60 14.18 3.90
N ALA A 69 -2.81 14.47 3.42
CA ALA A 69 -4.00 13.66 3.67
C ALA A 69 -3.81 12.18 3.29
N ASP A 70 -3.05 11.91 2.23
CA ASP A 70 -2.65 10.56 1.81
C ASP A 70 -1.12 10.46 1.78
N PRO A 71 -0.52 9.32 2.19
CA PRO A 71 0.90 9.07 2.00
C PRO A 71 1.21 8.84 0.53
N ILE A 72 2.45 9.09 0.11
CA ILE A 72 2.93 8.77 -1.24
C ILE A 72 2.87 7.26 -1.47
N ALA A 73 2.27 6.81 -2.57
CA ALA A 73 2.40 5.43 -3.02
C ALA A 73 3.70 5.29 -3.81
N LEU A 74 4.75 4.76 -3.17
CA LEU A 74 6.05 4.56 -3.80
C LEU A 74 6.13 3.16 -4.40
N LEU A 75 5.97 3.06 -5.70
CA LEU A 75 6.06 1.81 -6.44
C LEU A 75 7.52 1.55 -6.84
N VAL A 76 8.05 0.40 -6.45
CA VAL A 76 9.37 -0.04 -6.90
C VAL A 76 9.20 -1.08 -7.99
N SER A 77 9.76 -0.79 -9.16
CA SER A 77 9.75 -1.68 -10.33
C SER A 77 11.13 -1.79 -10.93
N ARG A 78 11.51 -2.99 -11.37
CA ARG A 78 12.77 -3.22 -12.08
C ARG A 78 12.68 -2.92 -13.58
N ARG A 79 11.50 -3.06 -14.17
CA ARG A 79 11.28 -2.99 -15.64
C ARG A 79 10.15 -2.06 -16.05
N LEU A 80 9.60 -1.28 -15.10
CA LEU A 80 8.39 -0.49 -15.29
C LEU A 80 7.15 -1.30 -15.76
N ASP A 81 7.16 -2.64 -15.62
CA ASP A 81 5.97 -3.47 -15.77
C ASP A 81 5.04 -3.23 -14.56
N LEU A 82 4.01 -2.43 -14.80
CA LEU A 82 3.08 -1.94 -13.80
C LEU A 82 1.65 -2.41 -14.14
N PRO A 83 0.84 -2.79 -13.13
CA PRO A 83 -0.57 -3.11 -13.34
C PRO A 83 -1.39 -1.83 -13.47
N TRP A 84 -1.35 -1.18 -14.65
CA TRP A 84 -2.03 0.10 -14.90
C TRP A 84 -3.56 0.05 -14.68
N ASP A 85 -4.15 -1.14 -14.72
CA ASP A 85 -5.55 -1.41 -14.41
C ASP A 85 -5.86 -1.52 -12.89
N ALA A 86 -4.83 -1.40 -12.04
CA ALA A 86 -5.01 -1.42 -10.60
C ALA A 86 -5.78 -0.17 -10.12
N PRO A 87 -6.70 -0.30 -9.14
CA PRO A 87 -7.49 0.81 -8.63
C PRO A 87 -6.67 2.02 -8.17
N LEU A 88 -5.42 1.79 -7.72
CA LEU A 88 -4.50 2.84 -7.30
C LEU A 88 -4.33 3.94 -8.35
N PHE A 89 -4.29 3.59 -9.64
CA PHE A 89 -4.08 4.54 -10.73
C PHE A 89 -5.35 5.31 -11.12
N ALA A 90 -6.51 4.92 -10.59
CA ALA A 90 -7.78 5.61 -10.81
C ALA A 90 -8.13 6.60 -9.68
N GLU A 91 -7.25 6.78 -8.69
CA GLU A 91 -7.48 7.59 -7.48
C GLU A 91 -6.71 8.91 -7.61
N PRO A 92 -7.33 10.00 -8.09
CA PRO A 92 -6.60 11.22 -8.45
C PRO A 92 -5.94 11.91 -7.26
N GLU A 93 -6.47 11.75 -6.05
CA GLU A 93 -5.89 12.31 -4.82
C GLU A 93 -4.68 11.50 -4.32
N GLN A 94 -4.48 10.28 -4.83
CA GLN A 94 -3.40 9.40 -4.41
C GLN A 94 -2.14 9.67 -5.24
N ARG A 95 -1.20 10.45 -4.68
CA ARG A 95 0.10 10.65 -5.33
C ARG A 95 0.85 9.33 -5.47
N VAL A 96 1.21 8.98 -6.70
CA VAL A 96 2.03 7.80 -7.03
C VAL A 96 3.42 8.25 -7.51
N VAL A 97 4.46 7.65 -6.96
CA VAL A 97 5.85 7.80 -7.42
C VAL A 97 6.35 6.43 -7.84
N ILE A 98 6.94 6.33 -9.03
CA ILE A 98 7.52 5.08 -9.54
C ILE A 98 9.04 5.22 -9.51
N ALA A 99 9.70 4.34 -8.75
CA ALA A 99 11.14 4.22 -8.72
C ALA A 99 11.58 3.00 -9.53
N CYS A 100 12.54 3.21 -10.41
CA CYS A 100 13.23 2.19 -11.18
C CYS A 100 14.73 2.43 -11.07
N ALA A 101 15.52 1.35 -11.10
CA ALA A 101 16.97 1.50 -11.19
C ALA A 101 17.33 2.23 -12.49
N ALA A 102 18.32 3.13 -12.41
CA ALA A 102 19.03 3.62 -13.58
C ALA A 102 20.19 2.65 -13.84
N ASP A 103 20.35 2.23 -15.10
CA ASP A 103 21.54 1.49 -15.54
C ASP A 103 22.77 2.41 -15.59
#